data_AF-A0A9X7XQ23-F1
#
_entry.id   AF-A0A9X7XQ23-F1
#
_cell.length_a   1.000
_cell.length_b   1.000
_cell.length_c   1.000
_cell.angle_alpha   90.00
_cell.angle_beta   90.00
_cell.angle_gamma   90.00
#
_symmetry.space_group_name_H-M   'P 1'
#
loop_
_entity.id
_entity.type
_entity.pdbx_description
1 polymer ?
#
loop_
_entity_poly.entity_id
_entity_poly.type
_entity_poly.pdbx_seq_one_letter_code
_entity_poly.pdbx_strand_id
1 'polypeptide(L)'
;MNPLAKKYQQIDDQIVLFNEEYYLSVEKLDISSLTQETREALFNHLYDFDSSDMELEIDVSEEDKGVWYLQLLVPHVLTLPEAAKRRIGQGAEQLAQHLAGRVGALGQVRLQNDEIYEYVKRYNPDLERIA
;
A
#
# COMPACT_ATOMS: atom_id res chain seq x y z
N MET A 1 -6.73 22.84 15.93
CA MET A 1 -6.09 21.98 14.91
C MET A 1 -4.66 21.78 15.32
N ASN A 2 -4.23 20.53 15.44
CA ASN A 2 -2.83 20.22 15.64
C ASN A 2 -2.14 20.40 14.28
N PRO A 3 -1.21 21.35 14.11
CA PRO A 3 -0.54 21.57 12.82
C PRO A 3 0.34 20.38 12.39
N LEU A 4 0.58 19.41 13.28
CA LEU A 4 1.27 18.16 12.99
C LEU A 4 0.33 17.00 12.65
N ALA A 5 -0.99 17.18 12.79
CA ALA A 5 -1.94 16.16 12.42
C ALA A 5 -1.88 15.90 10.92
N LYS A 6 -1.66 14.63 10.56
CA LYS A 6 -1.71 14.18 9.18
C LYS A 6 -3.17 14.18 8.71
N LYS A 7 -3.38 14.54 7.45
CA LYS A 7 -4.71 14.57 6.83
C LYS A 7 -5.01 13.26 6.11
N TYR A 8 -6.24 12.80 6.19
CA TYR A 8 -6.77 11.67 5.43
C TYR A 8 -7.96 12.15 4.61
N GLN A 9 -7.83 12.18 3.30
CA GLN A 9 -8.94 12.51 2.40
C GLN A 9 -9.27 11.28 1.56
N GLN A 10 -10.51 10.80 1.64
CA GLN A 10 -10.95 9.67 0.83
C GLN A 10 -11.15 10.11 -0.63
N ILE A 11 -10.60 9.35 -1.58
CA ILE A 11 -10.79 9.60 -3.02
C ILE A 11 -11.82 8.62 -3.59
N ASP A 12 -11.72 7.35 -3.21
CA ASP A 12 -12.73 6.31 -3.45
C ASP A 12 -12.63 5.19 -2.39
N ASP A 13 -13.19 4.02 -2.67
CA ASP A 13 -13.17 2.88 -1.75
C ASP A 13 -11.77 2.26 -1.55
N GLN A 14 -10.81 2.50 -2.43
CA GLN A 14 -9.50 1.84 -2.42
C GLN A 14 -8.32 2.82 -2.37
N ILE A 15 -8.58 4.11 -2.60
CA ILE A 15 -7.56 5.14 -2.70
C ILE A 15 -7.90 6.32 -1.80
N VAL A 16 -6.87 6.82 -1.13
CA VAL A 16 -6.92 7.98 -0.22
C VAL A 16 -5.82 8.95 -0.64
N LEU A 17 -6.04 10.25 -0.46
CA LEU A 17 -4.98 11.24 -0.45
C LEU A 17 -4.51 11.41 0.99
N PHE A 18 -3.31 10.92 1.26
CA PHE A 18 -2.67 11.00 2.57
C PHE A 18 -1.77 12.22 2.65
N ASN A 19 -2.04 13.05 3.65
CA ASN A 19 -1.29 14.25 4.02
C ASN A 19 -1.02 15.25 2.89
N GLU A 20 -1.87 15.30 1.86
CA GLU A 20 -1.65 16.12 0.65
C GLU A 20 -0.32 15.81 -0.08
N GLU A 21 0.30 14.67 0.24
CA GLU A 21 1.62 14.25 -0.26
C GLU A 21 1.50 13.08 -1.24
N TYR A 22 0.69 12.06 -0.91
CA TYR A 22 0.58 10.84 -1.70
C TYR A 22 -0.86 10.38 -1.85
N TYR A 23 -1.20 9.92 -3.06
CA TYR A 23 -2.30 8.98 -3.22
C TYR A 23 -1.81 7.60 -2.78
N LEU A 24 -2.55 6.97 -1.88
CA LEU A 24 -2.21 5.70 -1.25
C LEU A 24 -3.31 4.67 -1.49
N SER A 25 -2.89 3.48 -1.90
CA SER A 25 -3.64 2.23 -1.80
C SER A 25 -2.81 1.21 -1.02
N VAL A 26 -3.47 0.29 -0.32
CA VAL A 26 -2.79 -0.70 0.53
C VAL A 26 -3.25 -2.09 0.17
N GLU A 27 -2.31 -2.99 -0.04
CA GLU A 27 -2.56 -4.40 -0.23
C GLU A 27 -2.02 -5.21 0.92
N LYS A 28 -2.85 -6.08 1.48
CA LYS A 28 -2.49 -7.02 2.53
C LYS A 28 -2.01 -8.32 1.89
N LEU A 29 -0.84 -8.79 2.31
CA LEU A 29 -0.23 -10.02 1.87
C LEU A 29 -0.15 -11.02 3.03
N ASP A 30 -0.77 -12.18 2.87
CA ASP A 30 -0.63 -13.29 3.82
C ASP A 30 0.69 -14.04 3.59
N ILE A 31 1.56 -14.03 4.59
CA ILE A 31 2.86 -14.72 4.59
C ILE A 31 2.94 -15.80 5.70
N SER A 32 1.82 -16.07 6.37
CA SER A 32 1.76 -16.97 7.53
C SER A 32 2.25 -18.39 7.22
N SER A 33 1.99 -18.85 5.99
CA SER A 33 2.38 -20.17 5.48
C SER A 33 3.81 -20.23 4.92
N LEU A 34 4.49 -19.09 4.78
CA LEU A 34 5.83 -19.03 4.21
C LEU A 34 6.91 -19.38 5.25
N THR A 35 7.91 -20.14 4.81
CA THR A 35 9.15 -20.34 5.58
C THR A 35 9.97 -19.06 5.63
N GLN A 36 10.89 -18.93 6.59
CA GLN A 36 11.77 -17.77 6.69
C GLN A 36 12.55 -17.52 5.38
N GLU A 37 13.15 -18.56 4.80
CA GLU A 37 13.89 -18.46 3.53
C GLU A 37 13.01 -17.92 2.39
N THR A 38 11.76 -18.37 2.32
CA THR A 38 10.83 -17.89 1.28
C THR A 38 10.38 -16.45 1.53
N ARG A 39 10.23 -16.04 2.80
CA ARG A 39 9.96 -14.64 3.16
C ARG A 39 11.11 -13.74 2.77
N GLU A 40 12.35 -14.09 3.12
CA GLU A 40 13.53 -13.31 2.74
C GLU A 40 13.66 -13.18 1.22
N ALA A 41 13.44 -14.26 0.48
CA ALA A 41 13.44 -14.24 -0.98
C ALA A 41 12.32 -13.34 -1.55
N LEU A 42 11.12 -13.40 -0.96
CA LEU A 42 9.98 -12.56 -1.34
C LEU A 42 10.23 -11.08 -1.05
N PHE A 43 10.81 -10.76 0.11
CA PHE A 43 11.15 -9.38 0.48
C PHE A 43 12.13 -8.78 -0.53
N ASN A 44 13.22 -9.47 -0.84
CA ASN A 44 14.21 -9.01 -1.81
C ASN A 44 13.57 -8.83 -3.20
N HIS A 45 12.71 -9.76 -3.61
CA HIS A 45 12.01 -9.68 -4.89
C HIS A 45 11.04 -8.49 -4.98
N LEU A 46 10.32 -8.21 -3.89
CA LEU A 46 9.46 -7.01 -3.78
C LEU A 46 10.29 -5.72 -3.72
N TYR A 47 11.43 -5.75 -3.05
CA TYR A 47 12.32 -4.59 -2.93
C TYR A 47 12.96 -4.22 -4.27
N ASP A 48 13.24 -5.21 -5.12
CA ASP A 48 13.75 -5.02 -6.48
C ASP A 48 12.66 -4.59 -7.49
N PHE A 49 11.39 -4.50 -7.07
CA PHE A 49 10.31 -4.02 -7.93
C PHE A 49 10.45 -2.51 -8.18
N ASP A 50 10.45 -2.13 -9.45
CA ASP A 50 10.48 -0.75 -9.89
C ASP A 50 9.38 -0.52 -10.93
N SER A 51 8.70 0.62 -10.84
CA SER A 51 7.62 1.01 -11.72
C SER A 51 7.64 2.52 -11.93
N SER A 52 7.45 2.95 -13.18
CA SER A 52 7.27 4.37 -13.50
C SER A 52 5.90 4.90 -13.03
N ASP A 53 4.94 4.01 -12.78
CA ASP A 53 3.58 4.38 -12.47
C ASP A 53 3.38 4.63 -10.98
N MET A 54 4.02 3.88 -10.10
CA MET A 54 3.88 4.02 -8.66
C MET A 54 5.14 3.60 -7.90
N GLU A 55 5.27 4.13 -6.68
CA GLU A 55 6.25 3.70 -5.69
C GLU A 55 5.65 2.58 -4.84
N LEU A 56 6.46 1.58 -4.49
CA LEU A 56 6.08 0.48 -3.63
C LEU A 56 6.85 0.57 -2.31
N GLU A 57 6.13 0.59 -1.18
CA GLU A 57 6.74 0.42 0.14
C GLU A 57 6.23 -0.88 0.80
N ILE A 58 7.13 -1.57 1.50
CA ILE A 58 6.84 -2.82 2.20
C ILE A 58 6.82 -2.55 3.71
N ASP A 59 5.67 -2.76 4.32
CA ASP A 59 5.48 -2.65 5.76
C ASP A 59 5.42 -4.05 6.40
N VAL A 60 6.48 -4.37 7.14
CA VAL A 60 6.68 -5.66 7.84
C VAL A 60 6.33 -5.60 9.33
N SER A 61 5.66 -4.54 9.79
CA SER A 61 5.33 -4.32 11.21
C SER A 61 4.49 -5.42 11.87
N GLU A 62 3.73 -6.19 11.08
CA GLU A 62 2.90 -7.31 11.54
C GLU A 62 3.36 -8.66 10.99
N GLU A 63 4.65 -8.79 10.68
CA GLU A 63 5.25 -10.04 10.24
C GLU A 63 5.06 -11.18 11.26
N ASP A 64 5.10 -10.84 12.56
CA ASP A 64 4.85 -11.78 13.65
C ASP A 64 3.44 -12.38 13.60
N LYS A 65 2.48 -11.64 13.02
CA LYS A 65 1.11 -12.08 12.74
C LYS A 65 0.96 -12.76 11.38
N GLY A 66 2.05 -12.93 10.64
CA GLY A 66 2.05 -13.54 9.32
C GLY A 66 1.46 -12.64 8.24
N VAL A 67 1.55 -11.32 8.39
CA VAL A 67 1.00 -10.34 7.44
C VAL A 67 2.05 -9.31 7.08
N TRP A 68 2.16 -9.00 5.79
CA TRP A 68 2.79 -7.77 5.31
C TRP A 68 1.76 -6.86 4.66
N TYR A 69 2.06 -5.57 4.64
CA TYR A 69 1.29 -4.58 3.89
C TYR A 69 2.17 -3.97 2.81
N LEU A 70 1.62 -3.88 1.60
CA LEU A 70 2.24 -3.24 0.45
C LEU A 70 1.54 -1.91 0.23
N GLN A 71 2.26 -0.81 0.37
CA GLN A 71 1.73 0.52 0.06
C GLN A 71 2.05 0.86 -1.39
N LEU A 72 1.01 1.16 -2.16
CA LEU A 72 1.11 1.60 -3.55
C LEU A 72 0.89 3.11 -3.56
N LEU A 73 1.95 3.84 -3.90
CA LEU A 73 2.05 5.28 -3.70
C LEU A 73 2.19 6.00 -5.04
N VAL A 74 1.43 7.09 -5.20
CA VAL A 74 1.64 8.04 -6.29
C VAL A 74 1.76 9.44 -5.70
N PRO A 75 2.87 10.17 -5.96
CA PRO A 75 3.02 11.53 -5.48
C PRO A 75 1.86 12.43 -5.93
N HIS A 76 1.28 13.18 -5.00
CA HIS A 76 0.18 14.10 -5.25
C HIS A 76 0.61 15.30 -6.11
N VAL A 77 1.87 15.73 -5.97
CA VAL A 77 2.41 16.88 -6.70
C VAL A 77 2.21 16.69 -8.20
N LEU A 78 1.42 17.59 -8.81
CA LEU A 78 1.06 17.60 -10.23
C LEU A 78 0.26 16.37 -10.71
N THR A 79 -0.29 15.56 -9.80
CA THR A 79 -1.10 14.39 -10.13
C THR A 79 -2.56 14.61 -9.73
N LEU A 80 -3.45 14.59 -10.72
CA LEU A 80 -4.90 14.62 -10.48
C LEU A 80 -5.39 13.27 -9.95
N PRO A 81 -6.51 13.21 -9.19
CA PRO A 81 -7.01 11.96 -8.61
C PRO A 81 -7.22 10.86 -9.65
N GLU A 82 -7.83 11.18 -10.79
CA GLU A 82 -8.07 10.19 -11.85
C GLU A 82 -6.78 9.69 -12.52
N ALA A 83 -5.72 10.50 -12.56
CA ALA A 83 -4.42 10.06 -13.03
C ALA A 83 -3.74 9.14 -12.00
N ALA A 84 -3.85 9.47 -10.71
CA ALA A 84 -3.34 8.63 -9.64
C ALA A 84 -4.02 7.26 -9.61
N LYS A 85 -5.36 7.20 -9.76
CA LYS A 85 -6.11 5.94 -9.85
C LYS A 85 -5.60 5.04 -10.97
N ARG A 86 -5.41 5.60 -12.17
CA ARG A 86 -4.87 4.85 -13.31
C ARG A 86 -3.47 4.33 -13.03
N ARG A 87 -2.59 5.19 -12.50
CA ARG A 87 -1.21 4.84 -12.18
C ARG A 87 -1.12 3.74 -11.10
N ILE A 88 -1.89 3.85 -10.02
CA ILE A 88 -1.99 2.81 -8.99
C ILE A 88 -2.53 1.51 -9.60
N GLY A 89 -3.56 1.57 -10.45
CA GLY A 89 -4.08 0.39 -11.15
C GLY A 89 -3.04 -0.30 -12.01
N GLN A 90 -2.34 0.45 -12.87
CA GLN A 90 -1.29 -0.05 -13.74
C GLN A 90 -0.11 -0.63 -12.96
N GLY A 91 0.35 0.08 -11.92
CA GLY A 91 1.44 -0.40 -11.08
C GLY A 91 1.06 -1.65 -10.29
N ALA A 92 -0.18 -1.79 -9.85
CA ALA A 92 -0.67 -3.00 -9.21
C ALA A 92 -0.72 -4.20 -10.16
N GLU A 93 -1.13 -3.98 -11.42
CA GLU A 93 -1.06 -5.02 -12.45
C GLU A 93 0.38 -5.45 -12.72
N GLN A 94 1.32 -4.50 -12.78
CA GLN A 94 2.76 -4.78 -12.90
C GLN A 94 3.29 -5.56 -11.69
N LEU A 95 2.90 -5.17 -10.48
CA LEU A 95 3.28 -5.87 -9.25
C LEU A 95 2.74 -7.30 -9.22
N ALA A 96 1.48 -7.51 -9.58
CA ALA A 96 0.89 -8.83 -9.67
C ALA A 96 1.62 -9.73 -10.69
N GLN A 97 2.01 -9.16 -11.84
CA GLN A 97 2.83 -9.86 -12.83
C GLN A 97 4.24 -10.15 -12.32
N HIS A 98 4.84 -9.21 -11.60
CA HIS A 98 6.16 -9.39 -10.99
C HIS A 98 6.16 -10.51 -9.95
N LEU A 99 5.07 -10.66 -9.20
CA LEU A 99 4.88 -11.74 -8.22
C LEU A 99 4.48 -13.08 -8.85
N ALA A 100 3.93 -13.05 -10.07
CA ALA A 100 3.48 -14.25 -10.77
C ALA A 100 4.63 -15.25 -10.96
N GLY A 101 4.45 -16.46 -10.43
CA GLY A 101 5.40 -17.57 -10.61
C GLY A 101 6.45 -17.73 -9.50
N ARG A 102 6.56 -16.79 -8.55
CA ARG A 102 7.46 -16.90 -7.38
C ARG A 102 6.73 -17.32 -6.12
N VAL A 103 5.50 -16.86 -5.99
CA VAL A 103 4.70 -17.05 -4.79
C VAL A 103 3.38 -17.67 -5.22
N GLY A 104 3.24 -18.97 -4.98
CA GLY A 104 2.01 -19.69 -5.29
C GLY A 104 0.85 -18.99 -4.61
N ALA A 105 -0.14 -18.54 -5.40
CA ALA A 105 -1.33 -17.78 -5.01
C ALA A 105 -1.32 -17.27 -3.56
N LEU A 106 -0.40 -16.35 -3.24
CA LEU A 106 -0.49 -15.69 -1.94
C LEU A 106 -1.80 -14.93 -1.89
N GLY A 107 -2.48 -15.02 -0.76
CA GLY A 107 -3.68 -14.24 -0.51
C GLY A 107 -3.33 -12.76 -0.47
N GLN A 108 -3.44 -12.10 -1.62
CA GLN A 108 -3.31 -10.66 -1.75
C GLN A 108 -4.71 -10.04 -1.74
N VAL A 109 -4.97 -9.19 -0.77
CA VAL A 109 -6.26 -8.53 -0.60
C VAL A 109 -6.02 -7.03 -0.53
N ARG A 110 -6.59 -6.29 -1.48
CA ARG A 110 -6.58 -4.83 -1.41
C ARG A 110 -7.54 -4.36 -0.32
N LEU A 111 -7.03 -3.54 0.61
CA LEU A 111 -7.82 -2.94 1.68
C LEU A 111 -8.84 -1.97 1.09
N GLN A 112 -9.99 -1.86 1.76
CA GLN A 112 -11.07 -0.97 1.34
C GLN A 112 -11.53 -0.05 2.46
N ASN A 113 -11.91 1.18 2.10
CA ASN A 113 -12.62 2.13 2.95
C ASN A 113 -11.97 2.29 4.32
N ASP A 114 -12.67 1.89 5.37
CA ASP A 114 -12.24 2.03 6.75
C ASP A 114 -11.04 1.10 7.08
N GLU A 115 -10.79 0.04 6.31
CA GLU A 115 -9.58 -0.76 6.48
C GLU A 115 -8.31 0.04 6.20
N ILE A 116 -8.32 0.90 5.18
CA ILE A 116 -7.20 1.79 4.88
C ILE A 116 -7.09 2.86 5.97
N TYR A 117 -8.22 3.39 6.43
CA TYR A 117 -8.23 4.37 7.51
C TYR A 117 -7.62 3.82 8.80
N GLU A 118 -8.03 2.62 9.23
CA GLU A 118 -7.49 1.96 10.43
C GLU A 118 -6.00 1.62 10.25
N TYR A 119 -5.58 1.19 9.06
CA TYR A 119 -4.17 0.99 8.73
C TYR A 119 -3.35 2.27 8.91
N VAL A 120 -3.78 3.39 8.32
CA VAL A 120 -3.05 4.67 8.41
C VAL A 120 -3.08 5.22 9.83
N LYS A 121 -4.21 5.12 10.53
CA LYS A 121 -4.40 5.61 11.90
C LYS A 121 -3.50 4.91 12.91
N ARG A 122 -3.17 3.62 12.69
CA ARG A 122 -2.21 2.88 13.52
C ARG A 122 -0.87 3.60 13.66
N TYR A 123 -0.43 4.28 12.60
CA TYR A 123 0.81 5.05 12.58
C TYR A 123 0.63 6.55 12.84
N ASN A 124 -0.60 7.04 12.77
CA ASN A 124 -0.95 8.45 12.89
C ASN A 124 -2.10 8.60 13.89
N PRO A 125 -1.83 8.60 15.21
CA PRO A 125 -2.87 8.62 16.25
C PRO A 125 -3.80 9.84 16.15
N ASP A 126 -3.27 10.98 15.69
CA ASP A 126 -3.99 12.25 15.52
C ASP A 126 -4.50 12.45 14.07
N LEU A 127 -4.75 11.37 13.32
CA LEU A 127 -5.19 11.44 11.92
C LEU A 127 -6.52 12.19 11.77
N GLU A 128 -6.50 13.30 11.04
CA GLU A 128 -7.69 14.10 10.76
C GLU A 128 -8.34 13.65 9.44
N ARG A 129 -9.60 13.17 9.49
CA ARG A 129 -10.38 12.82 8.30
C ARG A 129 -10.98 14.08 7.70
N ILE A 130 -10.58 14.40 6.47
CA ILE A 130 -11.06 15.54 5.70
C ILE A 130 -12.19 15.08 4.80
N ALA A 131 -13.30 15.82 4.83
CA ALA A 131 -14.49 15.59 4.02
C ALA A 131 -14.36 16.18 2.62
#